data_AF-A0A5N0GYF5-F1
#
_entry.id   AF-A0A5N0GYF5-F1
#
_cell.length_a   1.000
_cell.length_b   1.000
_cell.length_c   1.000
_cell.angle_alpha   90.00
_cell.angle_beta   90.00
_cell.angle_gamma   90.00
#
_symmetry.space_group_name_H-M   'P 1'
#
loop_
_entity.id
_entity.type
_entity.pdbx_description
1 polymer ?
#
loop_
_entity_poly.entity_id
_entity_poly.type
_entity_poly.pdbx_seq_one_letter_code
_entity_poly.pdbx_strand_id
1 'polypeptide(L)' 'HVFAGEGYPTPTDLRYCINSICLRLVPS' A
#
# COMPACT_ATOMS: atom_id res chain seq x y z
N HIS A 1 3.83 -1.83 -6.81
CA HIS A 1 4.33 -0.47 -7.08
C HIS A 1 4.01 0.44 -5.90
N VAL A 2 4.82 1.45 -5.66
CA VAL A 2 4.58 2.47 -4.63
C VAL A 2 4.55 3.83 -5.30
N PHE A 3 3.52 4.63 -5.00
CA PHE A 3 3.36 6.00 -5.47
C PHE A 3 3.32 6.95 -4.27
N ALA A 4 3.83 8.17 -4.45
CA ALA A 4 3.89 9.21 -3.43
C ALA A 4 3.32 10.53 -3.97
N GLY A 5 2.78 11.39 -3.10
CA GLY A 5 2.33 12.72 -3.50
C GLY A 5 0.94 12.74 -4.14
N GLU A 6 0.09 11.74 -3.88
CA GLU A 6 -1.28 11.68 -4.40
C GLU A 6 -2.27 12.53 -3.57
N GLY A 7 -1.83 13.11 -2.45
CA GLY A 7 -2.62 14.02 -1.62
C GLY A 7 -3.51 13.33 -0.59
N TYR A 8 -3.18 12.09 -0.20
CA TYR A 8 -3.87 11.41 0.90
C TYR A 8 -3.53 12.06 2.25
N PRO A 9 -4.50 12.21 3.17
CA PRO A 9 -4.28 12.79 4.50
C PRO A 9 -3.61 11.77 5.45
N THR A 10 -2.53 11.15 4.99
CA THR A 10 -1.70 10.22 5.77
C THR A 10 -0.30 10.81 5.89
N PRO A 11 0.44 10.54 6.99
CA PRO A 11 1.75 11.16 7.21
C PRO A 11 2.77 10.88 6.10
N THR A 12 2.61 9.77 5.38
CA THR A 12 3.53 9.35 4.32
C THR A 12 3.03 9.67 2.92
N ASP A 13 1.73 9.89 2.74
CA ASP A 13 1.08 10.06 1.44
C ASP A 13 1.51 9.00 0.40
N LEU A 14 1.50 7.72 0.83
CA LEU A 14 1.95 6.60 0.01
C LEU A 14 0.77 5.70 -0.37
N ARG A 15 0.65 5.40 -1.66
CA ARG A 15 -0.24 4.35 -2.17
C ARG A 15 0.54 3.10 -2.55
N TYR A 16 0.28 2.03 -1.80
CA TYR A 16 0.82 0.71 -2.07
C TYR A 16 -0.12 -0.05 -3.00
N CYS A 17 0.30 -0.25 -4.25
CA CYS A 17 -0.36 -1.15 -5.18
C CYS A 17 0.35 -2.51 -5.14
N ILE A 18 -0.17 -3.43 -4.34
CA ILE A 18 0.40 -4.77 -4.16
C ILE A 18 -0.52 -5.79 -4.85
N ASN A 19 0.08 -6.72 -5.60
CA ASN A 19 -0.68 -7.81 -6.21
C ASN A 19 -1.03 -8.85 -5.14
N SER A 20 -2.33 -9.12 -4.98
CA SER A 20 -2.81 -10.08 -3.97
C SER A 20 -2.39 -11.52 -4.25
N ILE A 21 -2.10 -11.90 -5.51
CA ILE A 21 -1.54 -13.21 -5.87
C ILE A 21 -0.16 -13.42 -5.22
N CYS A 22 0.58 -12.33 -4.98
CA CYS A 22 1.89 -12.38 -4.34
C CYS A 22 1.82 -12.37 -2.80
N LEU A 23 0.63 -12.32 -2.19
CA LEU A 23 0.44 -12.23 -0.75
C LEU A 23 -0.15 -13.51 -0.15
N ARG A 24 0.19 -13.78 1.12
CA ARG A 24 -0.49 -14.76 1.97
C ARG A 24 -0.98 -14.06 3.24
N LEU A 25 -2.26 -14.26 3.58
CA LEU A 25 -2.80 -13.80 4.86
C LEU A 25 -2.30 -14.70 5.98
N VAL A 26 -1.70 -14.11 7.02
CA VAL A 26 -1.29 -14.78 8.25
C VAL A 26 -2.15 -14.25 9.39
N PRO A 27 -2.91 -15.10 10.10
CA PRO A 27 -3.69 -14.69 11.27
C PRO A 27 -2.80 -14.16 12.40
N SER A 28 -3.33 -13.23 13.19
CA SER A 28 -2.69 -12.61 14.36
C SER A 28 -2.98 -13.35 15.65
#